data_AF-A0AA46WBZ2-F1
#
_entry.id   AF-A0AA46WBZ2-F1
#
_cell.length_a   1.000
_cell.length_b   1.000
_cell.length_c   1.000
_cell.angle_alpha   90.00
_cell.angle_beta   90.00
_cell.angle_gamma   90.00
#
_symmetry.space_group_name_H-M   'P 1'
#
loop_
_entity.id
_entity.type
_entity.pdbx_description
1 polymer ?
#
loop_
_entity_poly.entity_id
_entity_poly.type
_entity_poly.pdbx_seq_one_letter_code
_entity_poly.pdbx_strand_id
1 'polypeptide(L)'
;MSLSLLSNLTFSQIQGEYESNKVNCIGSFQFKKASYYDYQINAQKSDSIYQKVSEGNKPKDLLTQKYSDFFLKSTPDERKEIILYSRIILEYNLSEYYYIKYALKDRKMTHKVAIFKKEGNIWKWLDNSDNKISEAITIILKLQNEAFSQFEVDDDNPKYLEINQLKASVKDADNTLNIFKLADVIEKNSSRLSKYFSK
;
A
#
# COMPACT_ATOMS: atom_id res chain seq x y z
N MET A 1 -15.15 26.95 -37.30
CA MET A 1 -14.85 27.67 -36.03
C MET A 1 -15.45 26.88 -34.87
N SER A 2 -14.59 26.59 -33.88
CA SER A 2 -14.83 26.14 -32.48
C SER A 2 -15.82 24.99 -32.20
N LEU A 3 -15.39 23.84 -31.67
CA LEU A 3 -15.10 23.58 -30.24
C LEU A 3 -16.29 23.90 -29.31
N SER A 4 -16.95 22.87 -28.77
CA SER A 4 -16.64 22.34 -27.43
C SER A 4 -17.84 21.75 -26.67
N LEU A 5 -17.50 20.74 -25.87
CA LEU A 5 -18.03 20.44 -24.53
C LEU A 5 -19.26 19.53 -24.38
N LEU A 6 -18.97 18.42 -23.67
CA LEU A 6 -19.84 17.58 -22.84
C LEU A 6 -20.50 16.38 -23.51
N SER A 7 -19.65 15.42 -23.90
CA SER A 7 -19.94 14.02 -23.62
C SER A 7 -19.88 13.77 -22.10
N ASN A 8 -20.75 12.85 -21.64
CA ASN A 8 -20.76 12.18 -20.33
C ASN A 8 -21.72 12.75 -19.26
N LEU A 9 -22.94 12.23 -19.28
CA LEU A 9 -23.89 12.02 -18.17
C LEU A 9 -24.88 10.99 -18.76
N THR A 10 -25.14 9.79 -18.24
CA THR A 10 -25.51 9.34 -16.89
C THR A 10 -25.52 7.80 -16.90
N PHE A 11 -25.16 7.12 -15.80
CA PHE A 11 -25.33 5.67 -15.65
C PHE A 11 -26.27 5.35 -14.48
N SER A 12 -27.45 4.81 -14.79
CA SER A 12 -28.43 4.18 -13.87
C SER A 12 -29.41 3.41 -14.75
N GLN A 13 -29.82 2.15 -14.57
CA GLN A 13 -29.70 1.08 -13.56
C GLN A 13 -29.47 -0.27 -14.34
N ILE A 14 -29.60 -1.50 -13.82
CA ILE A 14 -30.88 -2.21 -13.61
C ILE A 14 -30.78 -3.30 -12.50
N GLN A 15 -31.85 -3.39 -11.70
CA GLN A 15 -32.26 -4.42 -10.72
C GLN A 15 -32.57 -5.81 -11.34
N GLY A 16 -32.60 -6.87 -10.53
CA GLY A 16 -33.17 -8.17 -10.90
C GLY A 16 -34.71 -8.14 -10.94
N GLU A 17 -35.25 -8.68 -12.04
CA GLU A 17 -36.63 -8.68 -12.55
C GLU A 17 -37.31 -7.30 -12.72
N TYR A 18 -36.88 -6.59 -13.75
CA TYR A 18 -37.77 -6.20 -14.85
C TYR A 18 -37.00 -6.45 -16.17
N GLU A 19 -37.47 -7.43 -16.94
CA GLU A 19 -37.11 -7.83 -18.31
C GLU A 19 -35.66 -7.62 -18.82
N SER A 20 -34.97 -8.76 -19.00
CA SER A 20 -33.86 -9.00 -19.92
C SER A 20 -32.80 -7.90 -20.09
N ASN A 21 -31.60 -8.11 -19.54
CA ASN A 21 -30.31 -7.98 -20.24
C ASN A 21 -29.14 -8.04 -19.23
N LYS A 22 -28.04 -8.62 -19.68
CA LYS A 22 -26.76 -8.77 -18.96
C LYS A 22 -26.33 -7.46 -18.26
N VAL A 23 -26.36 -7.43 -16.93
CA VAL A 23 -25.80 -6.30 -16.15
C VAL A 23 -24.37 -6.66 -15.73
N ASN A 24 -23.40 -6.04 -16.40
CA ASN A 24 -21.98 -6.12 -16.07
C ASN A 24 -21.64 -4.93 -15.17
N CYS A 25 -21.39 -5.17 -13.88
CA CYS A 25 -20.95 -4.12 -12.96
C CYS A 25 -19.44 -3.87 -13.12
N ILE A 26 -19.07 -2.84 -13.89
CA ILE A 26 -17.68 -2.35 -13.97
C ILE A 26 -17.58 -1.08 -13.11
N GLY A 27 -17.29 -1.26 -11.82
CA GLY A 27 -16.99 -0.14 -10.92
C GLY A 27 -15.59 0.41 -11.21
N SER A 28 -15.47 1.71 -11.41
CA SER A 28 -14.20 2.41 -11.57
C SER A 28 -13.34 2.26 -10.31
N PHE A 29 -12.20 1.58 -10.43
CA PHE A 29 -11.18 1.36 -9.40
C PHE A 29 -10.33 2.63 -9.17
N GLN A 30 -10.91 3.72 -8.67
CA GLN A 30 -10.15 4.95 -8.42
C GLN A 30 -9.79 5.08 -6.93
N PHE A 31 -8.50 4.94 -6.62
CA PHE A 31 -7.95 5.28 -5.29
C PHE A 31 -7.99 6.79 -5.12
N LYS A 32 -8.54 7.28 -4.01
CA LYS A 32 -8.55 8.73 -3.73
C LYS A 32 -7.16 9.27 -3.39
N LYS A 33 -6.32 8.43 -2.78
CA LYS A 33 -4.95 8.76 -2.38
C LYS A 33 -4.16 7.48 -2.13
N ALA A 34 -2.95 7.41 -2.68
CA ALA A 34 -1.89 6.52 -2.21
C ALA A 34 -0.78 7.41 -1.63
N SER A 35 -0.18 7.02 -0.51
CA SER A 35 0.98 7.74 0.03
C SER A 35 1.94 6.77 0.68
N TYR A 36 3.19 6.81 0.26
CA TYR A 36 4.28 6.02 0.83
C TYR A 36 5.00 6.83 1.92
N TYR A 37 5.29 6.19 3.05
CA TYR A 37 6.06 6.77 4.14
C TYR A 37 7.22 5.85 4.50
N ASP A 38 8.45 6.31 4.30
CA ASP A 38 9.65 5.61 4.76
C ASP A 38 9.95 5.95 6.23
N TYR A 39 9.91 4.95 7.11
CA TYR A 39 10.17 5.13 8.54
C TYR A 39 11.66 5.29 8.87
N GLN A 40 12.56 4.82 8.02
CA GLN A 40 14.00 4.92 8.23
C GLN A 40 14.53 6.31 7.86
N ILE A 41 13.84 6.99 6.92
CA ILE A 41 14.19 8.34 6.46
C ILE A 41 13.39 9.42 7.21
N ASN A 42 12.08 9.24 7.36
CA ASN A 42 11.18 10.33 7.76
C ASN A 42 10.84 10.33 9.26
N ALA A 43 11.19 9.29 10.02
CA ALA A 43 10.84 9.19 11.43
C ALA A 43 12.08 9.41 12.31
N GLN A 44 11.91 10.01 13.50
CA GLN A 44 12.94 9.91 14.54
C GLN A 44 13.14 8.43 14.88
N LYS A 45 14.36 7.99 15.24
CA LYS A 45 14.65 6.55 15.48
C LYS A 45 13.66 5.87 16.43
N SER A 46 13.10 6.59 17.40
CA SER A 46 12.07 6.10 18.34
C SER A 46 10.71 5.82 17.70
N ASP A 47 10.40 6.46 16.57
CA ASP A 47 9.11 6.33 15.88
C ASP A 47 9.09 5.20 14.83
N SER A 48 10.26 4.62 14.56
CA SER A 48 10.49 3.50 13.64
C SER A 48 10.93 2.22 14.34
N ILE A 49 11.38 2.28 15.60
CA ILE A 49 11.84 1.12 16.36
C ILE A 49 11.11 1.05 17.70
N TYR A 50 10.40 -0.06 17.93
CA TYR A 50 9.70 -0.33 19.17
C TYR A 50 10.37 -1.46 19.94
N GLN A 51 10.78 -1.17 21.18
CA GLN A 51 11.41 -2.12 22.11
C GLN A 51 10.46 -2.59 23.23
N LYS A 52 9.24 -2.05 23.25
CA LYS A 52 8.19 -2.39 24.22
C LYS A 52 6.81 -2.17 23.60
N VAL A 53 5.78 -2.65 24.29
CA VAL A 53 4.38 -2.37 23.94
C VAL A 53 4.12 -0.87 24.09
N SER A 54 3.46 -0.30 23.08
CA SER A 54 2.98 1.09 23.05
C SER A 54 1.48 1.11 23.37
N GLU A 55 1.08 2.07 24.21
CA GLU A 55 -0.31 2.31 24.56
C GLU A 55 -0.96 3.23 23.52
N GLY A 56 -2.18 2.91 23.11
CA GLY A 56 -2.93 3.71 22.15
C GLY A 56 -3.71 2.89 21.14
N ASN A 57 -4.29 3.60 20.18
CA ASN A 57 -5.16 3.05 19.12
C ASN A 57 -4.64 3.39 17.72
N LYS A 58 -3.39 3.86 17.57
CA LYS A 58 -2.82 4.05 16.24
C LYS A 58 -2.37 2.69 15.70
N PRO A 59 -2.25 2.52 14.37
CA PRO A 59 -1.81 1.26 13.76
C PRO A 59 -0.50 0.70 14.33
N LYS A 60 0.46 1.57 14.65
CA LYS A 60 1.72 1.16 15.27
C LYS A 60 1.53 0.63 16.70
N ASP A 61 0.65 1.23 17.49
CA ASP A 61 0.36 0.79 18.86
C ASP A 61 -0.27 -0.60 18.83
N LEU A 62 -1.29 -0.78 17.99
CA LEU A 62 -1.96 -2.07 17.77
C LEU A 62 -0.99 -3.15 17.29
N LEU A 63 0.00 -2.80 16.46
CA LEU A 63 1.08 -3.72 16.06
C LEU A 63 1.91 -4.17 17.26
N THR A 64 2.33 -3.24 18.12
CA THR A 64 3.11 -3.62 19.31
C THR A 64 2.29 -4.44 20.31
N GLN A 65 0.99 -4.16 20.44
CA GLN A 65 0.06 -4.90 21.31
C GLN A 65 -0.14 -6.34 20.82
N LYS A 66 -0.30 -6.53 19.50
CA LYS A 66 -0.37 -7.88 18.88
C LYS A 66 0.88 -8.71 19.15
N TYR A 67 2.03 -8.07 19.30
CA TYR A 67 3.32 -8.70 19.61
C TYR A 67 3.74 -8.53 21.07
N SER A 68 2.81 -8.35 22.00
CA SER A 68 3.10 -8.25 23.44
C SER A 68 3.94 -9.42 23.95
N ASP A 69 3.57 -10.66 23.60
CA ASP A 69 4.32 -11.87 23.95
C ASP A 69 5.75 -11.91 23.40
N PHE A 70 6.01 -11.26 22.25
CA PHE A 70 7.34 -11.18 21.67
C PHE A 70 8.30 -10.36 22.55
N PHE A 71 7.78 -9.31 23.18
CA PHE A 71 8.55 -8.51 24.13
C PHE A 71 8.71 -9.21 25.49
N LEU A 72 7.72 -9.98 25.95
CA LEU A 72 7.79 -10.69 27.23
C LEU A 72 8.80 -11.84 27.24
N LYS A 73 9.10 -12.43 26.08
CA LYS A 73 10.02 -13.57 25.92
C LYS A 73 11.50 -13.17 25.77
N SER A 74 11.85 -11.90 25.98
CA SER A 74 13.25 -11.43 25.86
C SER A 74 14.08 -11.86 27.07
N THR A 75 15.24 -12.47 26.84
CA THR A 75 16.31 -12.52 27.84
C THR A 75 17.02 -11.16 27.92
N PRO A 76 17.72 -10.82 29.03
CA PRO A 76 18.41 -9.54 29.18
C PRO A 76 19.39 -9.20 28.04
N ASP A 77 19.96 -10.23 27.39
CA ASP A 77 20.94 -10.10 26.30
C ASP A 77 20.31 -10.05 24.89
N GLU A 78 19.04 -10.43 24.72
CA GLU A 78 18.34 -10.39 23.43
C GLU A 78 17.44 -9.15 23.34
N ARG A 79 17.94 -8.06 22.73
CA ARG A 79 17.10 -6.90 22.39
C ARG A 79 16.08 -7.25 21.31
N LYS A 80 14.84 -7.54 21.73
CA LYS A 80 13.68 -7.73 20.85
C LYS A 80 13.18 -6.37 20.38
N GLU A 81 13.11 -6.18 19.06
CA GLU A 81 12.67 -4.92 18.46
C GLU A 81 11.64 -5.20 17.37
N ILE A 82 10.63 -4.34 17.25
CA ILE A 82 9.81 -4.24 16.04
C ILE A 82 10.33 -3.04 15.27
N ILE A 83 10.82 -3.28 14.06
CA ILE A 83 11.38 -2.25 13.19
C ILE A 83 10.42 -2.00 12.05
N LEU A 84 9.94 -0.77 11.93
CA LEU A 84 9.08 -0.32 10.85
C LEU A 84 9.95 0.20 9.70
N TYR A 85 9.64 -0.23 8.48
CA TYR A 85 10.39 0.14 7.28
C TYR A 85 9.61 1.14 6.45
N SER A 86 8.37 0.79 6.10
CA SER A 86 7.54 1.67 5.31
C SER A 86 6.05 1.50 5.61
N ARG A 87 5.26 2.46 5.15
CA ARG A 87 3.80 2.40 5.17
C ARG A 87 3.24 2.91 3.85
N ILE A 88 2.26 2.20 3.31
CA ILE A 88 1.36 2.74 2.29
C ILE A 88 0.01 3.05 2.94
N ILE A 89 -0.47 4.27 2.71
CA ILE A 89 -1.83 4.70 3.06
C ILE A 89 -2.66 4.63 1.79
N LEU A 90 -3.81 3.95 1.85
CA LEU A 90 -4.80 3.94 0.78
C LEU A 90 -6.15 4.42 1.30
N GLU A 91 -6.82 5.24 0.51
CA GLU A 91 -8.24 5.51 0.71
C GLU A 91 -9.06 4.78 -0.36
N TYR A 92 -9.91 3.85 0.09
CA TYR A 92 -10.77 3.02 -0.76
C TYR A 92 -12.17 2.90 -0.14
N ASN A 93 -13.23 3.15 -0.92
CA ASN A 93 -14.62 3.12 -0.46
C ASN A 93 -14.86 3.87 0.86
N LEU A 94 -14.35 5.11 0.96
CA LEU A 94 -14.43 5.95 2.16
C LEU A 94 -13.75 5.37 3.41
N SER A 95 -12.98 4.28 3.26
CA SER A 95 -12.18 3.67 4.31
C SER A 95 -10.70 3.93 4.08
N GLU A 96 -10.00 4.25 5.16
CA GLU A 96 -8.55 4.47 5.15
C GLU A 96 -7.86 3.16 5.57
N TYR A 97 -6.87 2.73 4.79
CA TYR A 97 -6.11 1.51 5.02
C TYR A 97 -4.64 1.81 5.16
N TYR A 98 -4.00 1.26 6.20
CA TYR A 98 -2.56 1.32 6.39
C TYR A 98 -1.95 -0.05 6.18
N TYR A 99 -1.02 -0.14 5.24
CA TYR A 99 -0.19 -1.31 5.00
C TYR A 99 1.21 -0.99 5.50
N ILE A 100 1.60 -1.59 6.63
CA ILE A 100 2.87 -1.29 7.29
C ILE A 100 3.82 -2.45 7.08
N LYS A 101 4.94 -2.20 6.40
CA LYS A 101 6.08 -3.13 6.31
C LYS A 101 6.91 -3.02 7.58
N TYR A 102 7.12 -4.15 8.25
CA TYR A 102 7.92 -4.23 9.47
C TYR A 102 8.73 -5.52 9.52
N ALA A 103 9.72 -5.58 10.40
CA ALA A 103 10.42 -6.80 10.77
C ALA A 103 10.46 -6.94 12.29
N LEU A 104 10.43 -8.18 12.76
CA LEU A 104 10.79 -8.49 14.14
C LEU A 104 12.29 -8.74 14.15
N LYS A 105 13.01 -8.01 14.99
CA LYS A 105 14.41 -8.27 15.25
C LYS A 105 14.52 -9.42 16.25
N ASP A 106 14.66 -10.60 15.68
CA ASP A 106 15.10 -11.80 16.36
C ASP A 106 16.34 -12.36 15.63
N ARG A 107 16.64 -13.65 15.79
CA ARG A 107 17.79 -14.29 15.12
C ARG A 107 17.71 -14.25 13.58
N LYS A 108 16.53 -14.00 12.99
CA LYS A 108 16.32 -13.90 11.54
C LYS A 108 15.33 -12.79 11.20
N MET A 109 15.84 -11.66 10.70
CA MET A 109 15.00 -10.58 10.19
C MET A 109 14.13 -11.03 9.01
N THR A 110 12.84 -11.23 9.28
CA THR A 110 11.83 -11.55 8.28
C THR A 110 10.86 -10.39 8.15
N HIS A 111 10.78 -9.80 6.96
CA HIS A 111 9.85 -8.73 6.66
C HIS A 111 8.42 -9.26 6.57
N LYS A 112 7.49 -8.52 7.17
CA LYS A 112 6.04 -8.79 7.20
C LYS A 112 5.28 -7.51 6.85
N VAL A 113 4.03 -7.68 6.44
CA VAL A 113 3.09 -6.57 6.22
C VAL A 113 1.91 -6.71 7.18
N ALA A 114 1.66 -5.67 7.96
CA ALA A 114 0.48 -5.53 8.81
C ALA A 114 -0.54 -4.65 8.11
N ILE A 115 -1.82 -4.98 8.21
CA ILE A 115 -2.90 -4.25 7.56
C ILE A 115 -3.85 -3.73 8.60
N PHE A 116 -4.14 -2.45 8.50
CA PHE A 116 -5.10 -1.78 9.36
C PHE A 116 -6.14 -1.08 8.52
N LYS A 117 -7.40 -1.17 8.95
CA LYS A 117 -8.50 -0.40 8.38
C LYS A 117 -9.03 0.55 9.45
N LYS A 118 -9.29 1.78 9.04
CA LYS A 118 -9.97 2.77 9.87
C LYS A 118 -11.48 2.63 9.68
N GLU A 119 -12.19 2.47 10.79
CA GLU A 119 -13.64 2.46 10.85
C GLU A 119 -14.08 3.55 11.84
N GLY A 120 -14.50 4.70 11.31
CA GLY A 120 -14.70 5.91 12.11
C GLY A 120 -13.38 6.41 12.71
N ASN A 121 -13.30 6.43 14.05
CA ASN A 121 -12.10 6.85 14.79
C ASN A 121 -11.27 5.68 15.32
N ILE A 122 -11.61 4.44 14.94
CA ILE A 122 -10.96 3.23 15.46
C ILE A 122 -10.17 2.55 14.35
N TRP A 123 -8.96 2.10 14.67
CA TRP A 123 -8.17 1.25 13.80
C TRP A 123 -8.39 -0.22 14.16
N LYS A 124 -8.56 -1.05 13.15
CA LYS A 124 -8.67 -2.51 13.31
C LYS A 124 -7.57 -3.19 12.53
N TRP A 125 -6.89 -4.14 13.17
CA TRP A 125 -6.00 -5.07 12.49
C TRP A 125 -6.83 -6.01 11.61
N LEU A 126 -6.44 -6.18 10.34
CA LEU A 126 -7.02 -7.18 9.46
C LEU A 126 -6.10 -8.39 9.37
N ASP A 127 -6.59 -9.57 9.73
CA ASP A 127 -5.86 -10.81 9.48
C ASP A 127 -5.92 -11.13 7.99
N ASN A 128 -4.73 -11.36 7.44
CA ASN A 128 -4.39 -11.12 6.05
C ASN A 128 -4.76 -12.31 5.14
N SER A 129 -5.90 -12.96 5.38
CA SER A 129 -6.12 -14.31 4.82
C SER A 129 -6.53 -14.33 3.35
N ASP A 130 -7.24 -13.33 2.80
CA ASP A 130 -7.73 -13.40 1.40
C ASP A 130 -8.15 -12.03 0.81
N ASN A 131 -7.22 -11.09 0.62
CA ASN A 131 -7.55 -9.86 -0.10
C ASN A 131 -6.54 -9.56 -1.21
N LYS A 132 -6.99 -9.63 -2.48
CA LYS A 132 -6.19 -9.27 -3.68
C LYS A 132 -5.50 -7.91 -3.57
N ILE A 133 -6.11 -6.95 -2.87
CA ILE A 133 -5.49 -5.64 -2.62
C ILE A 133 -4.22 -5.80 -1.77
N SER A 134 -4.26 -6.69 -0.78
CA SER A 134 -3.14 -6.93 0.14
C SER A 134 -1.96 -7.59 -0.55
N GLU A 135 -2.22 -8.49 -1.49
CA GLU A 135 -1.19 -9.09 -2.35
C GLU A 135 -0.54 -8.03 -3.24
N ALA A 136 -1.36 -7.23 -3.94
CA ALA A 136 -0.87 -6.15 -4.79
C ALA A 136 0.02 -5.17 -4.00
N ILE A 137 -0.41 -4.77 -2.81
CA ILE A 137 0.36 -3.86 -1.95
C ILE A 137 1.64 -4.51 -1.42
N THR A 138 1.62 -5.81 -1.11
CA THR A 138 2.83 -6.53 -0.71
C THR A 138 3.89 -6.52 -1.82
N ILE A 139 3.46 -6.63 -3.08
CA ILE A 139 4.36 -6.50 -4.25
C ILE A 139 4.89 -5.07 -4.36
N ILE A 140 4.03 -4.06 -4.24
CA ILE A 140 4.42 -2.65 -4.32
C ILE A 140 5.41 -2.26 -3.22
N LEU A 141 5.23 -2.75 -1.99
CA LEU A 141 6.10 -2.50 -0.83
C LEU A 141 7.51 -3.12 -0.97
N LYS A 142 7.81 -3.82 -2.07
CA LYS A 142 9.18 -4.20 -2.43
C LYS A 142 9.97 -2.97 -2.90
N LEU A 143 9.34 -1.95 -3.49
CA LEU A 143 10.01 -0.76 -4.00
C LEU A 143 10.49 0.17 -2.88
N GLN A 144 11.59 0.86 -3.15
CA GLN A 144 12.03 2.06 -2.43
C GLN A 144 11.03 3.21 -2.65
N ASN A 145 10.94 4.12 -1.68
CA ASN A 145 10.01 5.24 -1.73
C ASN A 145 10.20 6.10 -2.99
N GLU A 146 11.45 6.45 -3.29
CA GLU A 146 11.79 7.30 -4.41
C GLU A 146 11.39 6.64 -5.72
N ALA A 147 11.60 5.33 -5.85
CA ALA A 147 11.19 4.55 -7.01
C ALA A 147 9.66 4.49 -7.15
N PHE A 148 8.91 4.29 -6.06
CA PHE A 148 7.46 4.33 -6.07
C PHE A 148 6.94 5.70 -6.55
N SER A 149 7.48 6.79 -6.00
CA SER A 149 7.06 8.15 -6.36
C SER A 149 7.24 8.47 -7.85
N GLN A 150 8.20 7.82 -8.52
CA GLN A 150 8.38 8.00 -9.97
C GLN A 150 7.22 7.46 -10.79
N PHE A 151 6.45 6.47 -10.29
CA PHE A 151 5.25 5.99 -10.98
C PHE A 151 4.04 6.93 -10.81
N GLU A 152 4.05 7.79 -9.80
CA GLU A 152 2.98 8.75 -9.55
C GLU A 152 3.07 9.94 -10.51
N VAL A 153 4.29 10.42 -10.78
CA VAL A 153 4.52 11.59 -11.63
C VAL A 153 4.59 11.24 -13.11
N ASP A 154 4.08 12.14 -13.95
CA ASP A 154 4.15 11.99 -15.42
C ASP A 154 5.58 12.19 -15.93
N ASP A 155 6.29 13.22 -15.44
CA ASP A 155 7.59 13.60 -15.96
C ASP A 155 8.67 12.55 -15.74
N ASP A 156 9.42 12.26 -16.80
CA ASP A 156 10.53 11.32 -16.76
C ASP A 156 11.69 11.81 -15.92
N ASN A 157 12.29 10.90 -15.17
CA ASN A 157 13.51 11.16 -14.42
C ASN A 157 14.66 10.34 -15.00
N PRO A 158 15.76 10.96 -15.47
CA PRO A 158 16.86 10.24 -16.12
C PRO A 158 17.56 9.23 -15.19
N LYS A 159 17.37 9.32 -13.87
CA LYS A 159 17.88 8.33 -12.91
C LYS A 159 17.06 7.03 -12.86
N TYR A 160 15.85 7.04 -13.44
CA TYR A 160 14.86 5.96 -13.34
C TYR A 160 14.38 5.47 -14.71
N LEU A 161 15.31 5.24 -15.64
CA LEU A 161 15.01 4.89 -17.04
C LEU A 161 14.06 3.69 -17.18
N GLU A 162 14.24 2.64 -16.39
CA GLU A 162 13.37 1.47 -16.46
C GLU A 162 11.96 1.74 -15.94
N ILE A 163 11.82 2.64 -14.96
CA ILE A 163 10.51 3.05 -14.44
C ILE A 163 9.80 3.95 -15.45
N ASN A 164 10.51 4.92 -16.05
CA ASN A 164 9.96 5.81 -17.08
C ASN A 164 9.26 5.04 -18.21
N GLN A 165 9.90 3.97 -18.69
CA GLN A 165 9.33 3.11 -19.73
C GLN A 165 8.07 2.33 -19.32
N LEU A 166 7.82 2.19 -18.02
CA LEU A 166 6.71 1.41 -17.47
C LEU A 166 5.56 2.28 -16.93
N LYS A 167 5.75 3.61 -16.83
CA LYS A 167 4.75 4.51 -16.24
C LYS A 167 3.38 4.43 -16.90
N ALA A 168 3.33 4.44 -18.23
CA ALA A 168 2.06 4.37 -18.96
C ALA A 168 1.31 3.06 -18.70
N SER A 169 2.05 1.96 -18.51
CA SER A 169 1.47 0.62 -18.30
C SER A 169 0.81 0.44 -16.93
N VAL A 170 1.12 1.31 -15.96
CA VAL A 170 0.56 1.23 -14.60
C VAL A 170 -0.60 2.18 -14.36
N LYS A 171 -0.97 2.98 -15.36
CA LYS A 171 -2.05 3.97 -15.27
C LYS A 171 -3.32 3.51 -15.96
N ASP A 172 -4.45 4.05 -15.52
CA ASP A 172 -5.74 3.93 -16.20
C ASP A 172 -5.87 4.97 -17.33
N ALA A 173 -6.95 4.89 -18.11
CA ALA A 173 -7.14 5.75 -19.29
C ALA A 173 -7.25 7.25 -18.94
N ASP A 174 -7.59 7.55 -17.69
CA ASP A 174 -7.65 8.89 -17.10
C ASP A 174 -6.31 9.34 -16.47
N ASN A 175 -5.23 8.59 -16.70
CA ASN A 175 -3.90 8.81 -16.14
C ASN A 175 -3.79 8.60 -14.62
N THR A 176 -4.79 7.98 -13.98
CA THR A 176 -4.73 7.62 -12.55
C THR A 176 -3.84 6.40 -12.34
N LEU A 177 -2.98 6.40 -11.32
CA LEU A 177 -2.16 5.23 -10.96
C LEU A 177 -3.03 4.08 -10.45
N ASN A 178 -2.95 2.92 -11.12
CA ASN A 178 -3.71 1.73 -10.76
C ASN A 178 -2.82 0.74 -10.01
N ILE A 179 -3.11 0.48 -8.73
CA ILE A 179 -2.25 -0.38 -7.90
C ILE A 179 -2.17 -1.83 -8.39
N PHE A 180 -3.21 -2.35 -9.04
CA PHE A 180 -3.20 -3.72 -9.54
C PHE A 180 -2.32 -3.84 -10.78
N LYS A 181 -2.40 -2.87 -11.70
CA LYS A 181 -1.48 -2.78 -12.83
C LYS A 181 -0.05 -2.56 -12.36
N LEU A 182 0.16 -1.69 -11.38
CA LEU A 182 1.47 -1.45 -10.80
C LEU A 182 2.07 -2.73 -10.20
N ALA A 183 1.30 -3.46 -9.39
CA ALA A 183 1.74 -4.73 -8.82
C ALA A 183 2.11 -5.75 -9.91
N ASP A 184 1.25 -5.91 -10.91
CA ASP A 184 1.49 -6.82 -12.04
C ASP A 184 2.74 -6.45 -12.84
N VAL A 185 2.94 -5.15 -13.12
CA VAL A 185 4.13 -4.64 -13.81
C VAL A 185 5.39 -4.86 -12.97
N ILE A 186 5.35 -4.62 -11.67
CA ILE A 186 6.49 -4.86 -10.76
C ILE A 186 6.87 -6.34 -10.76
N GLU A 187 5.87 -7.22 -10.67
CA GLU A 187 6.10 -8.67 -10.62
C GLU A 187 6.71 -9.19 -11.93
N LYS A 188 6.11 -8.84 -13.06
CA LYS A 188 6.57 -9.22 -14.40
C LYS A 188 7.95 -8.65 -14.75
N ASN A 189 8.33 -7.51 -14.16
CA ASN A 189 9.61 -6.84 -14.41
C ASN A 189 10.55 -6.91 -13.20
N SER A 190 10.35 -7.87 -12.29
CA SER A 190 11.05 -7.92 -11.01
C SER A 190 12.58 -7.97 -11.12
N SER A 191 13.12 -8.71 -12.11
CA SER A 191 14.56 -8.76 -12.37
C SER A 191 15.11 -7.39 -12.78
N ARG A 192 14.40 -6.71 -13.69
CA ARG A 192 14.74 -5.38 -14.22
C ARG A 192 14.64 -4.28 -13.16
N LEU A 193 13.67 -4.40 -12.25
CA LEU A 193 13.41 -3.42 -11.19
C LEU A 193 14.14 -3.73 -9.88
N SER A 194 14.89 -4.84 -9.80
CA SER A 194 15.54 -5.31 -8.58
C SER A 194 16.41 -4.26 -7.88
N LYS A 195 17.09 -3.39 -8.63
CA LYS A 195 17.91 -2.29 -8.09
C LYS A 195 17.11 -1.20 -7.36
N TYR A 196 15.81 -1.13 -7.61
CA TYR A 196 14.87 -0.21 -6.96
C TYR A 196 14.15 -0.85 -5.78
N PHE A 197 14.42 -2.12 -5.47
CA PHE A 197 13.83 -2.75 -4.30
C PHE A 197 14.53 -2.29 -3.03
N SER A 198 13.73 -2.09 -1.98
CA SER A 198 14.23 -1.87 -0.63
C SER A 198 15.01 -3.12 -0.20
N LYS A 199 16.25 -2.94 0.26
CA LYS A 199 17.06 -4.03 0.84
C LYS A 199 16.44 -4.56 2.13
#